data_AF-A0A1V4EHT4-F1
#
_entry.id   AF-A0A1V4EHT4-F1
#
_cell.length_a   1.000
_cell.length_b   1.000
_cell.length_c   1.000
_cell.angle_alpha   90.00
_cell.angle_beta   90.00
_cell.angle_gamma   90.00
#
_symmetry.space_group_name_H-M   'P 1'
#
loop_
_entity.id
_entity.type
_entity.pdbx_description
1 polymer ?
#
loop_
_entity_poly.entity_id
_entity_poly.type
_entity_poly.pdbx_seq_one_letter_code
_entity_poly.pdbx_strand_id
1 'polypeptide(L)'
;MDPAEGPVQGFAHALRKLRQEAGGITYRAMAKRVGYSVTTLSQAAAGERLASLPVVLAYVEACGGDLAEWETRWRDVAAELAREMREDDEAEAPYPGLASYDVRDAARFFGRERLVHVVLDLLERHRFVAVFGPSGSGKSSLLRAGVVPALRASPPGPPPEISVITPGDHPMRHADLLLPRESGDSLVVVDQFEEVFALCHDRRERAEFLDLLLSSRRPESALRVVAAVRADFYGRCAEHRELAESLREAGLLVGAMTRDELREAIVRPAMAEGLVVERALTAAIVADVADEPGALPLMSHALRETWRRRRGKTLTLEAYESVGRVQGAISHTAEELYARLSPAQATIARRVLLRLINPGELTEDTRRPVSRAELDPLGDPDTGVVIELLARARLLTLHQDTVELTHEALIGSWPRLRGWVDEGRDRLRAHRQLTQAAALWAEHARDAGALYRGARLTVAENLFAEEHRDDLTPLEHDFLLASAARARRASRLRAGVAAALAVLLVVAVVASIDAVRQAASRSGAWRRRRPGWWRSVPPPRVRPIPSWPDG
;
A
#
# COMPACT_ATOMS: atom_id res chain seq x y z
N MET A 1 35.09 -11.24 27.96
CA MET A 1 33.79 -11.64 27.39
C MET A 1 33.62 -13.08 27.76
N ASP A 2 32.67 -13.33 28.63
CA ASP A 2 32.26 -14.68 28.97
C ASP A 2 31.32 -15.18 27.86
N PRO A 3 31.65 -16.26 27.13
CA PRO A 3 30.77 -16.81 26.10
C PRO A 3 29.45 -17.37 26.66
N ALA A 4 29.33 -17.53 27.99
CA ALA A 4 28.13 -18.01 28.66
C ALA A 4 27.15 -16.89 29.07
N GLU A 5 27.47 -15.61 28.85
CA GLU A 5 26.61 -14.46 29.22
C GLU A 5 25.34 -14.33 28.35
N GLY A 6 25.31 -14.94 27.17
CA GLY A 6 24.16 -14.88 26.27
C GLY A 6 24.50 -15.28 24.83
N PRO A 7 23.49 -15.47 23.97
CA PRO A 7 23.69 -15.99 22.62
C PRO A 7 24.49 -15.02 21.71
N VAL A 8 24.42 -13.70 21.96
CA VAL A 8 25.24 -12.68 21.28
C VAL A 8 26.72 -12.80 21.67
N GLN A 9 27.00 -12.95 22.96
CA GLN A 9 28.35 -13.05 23.51
C GLN A 9 29.01 -14.37 23.06
N GLY A 10 28.25 -15.47 23.04
CA GLY A 10 28.68 -16.74 22.46
C GLY A 10 29.01 -16.64 20.97
N PHE A 11 28.15 -15.98 20.18
CA PHE A 11 28.38 -15.77 18.75
C PHE A 11 29.60 -14.89 18.47
N ALA A 12 29.77 -13.79 19.20
CA ALA A 12 30.93 -12.91 19.07
C ALA A 12 32.23 -13.59 19.50
N HIS A 13 32.19 -14.45 20.53
CA HIS A 13 33.32 -15.30 20.91
C HIS A 13 33.71 -16.26 19.76
N ALA A 14 32.73 -16.89 19.12
CA ALA A 14 32.98 -17.77 17.98
C ALA A 14 33.63 -17.02 16.81
N LEU A 15 33.21 -15.79 16.50
CA LEU A 15 33.86 -14.95 15.46
C LEU A 15 35.32 -14.62 15.80
N ARG A 16 35.63 -14.36 17.08
CA ARG A 16 37.02 -14.15 17.52
C ARG A 16 37.85 -15.42 17.36
N LYS A 17 37.28 -16.58 17.68
CA LYS A 17 37.92 -17.88 17.52
C LYS A 17 38.21 -18.18 16.05
N LEU A 18 37.25 -17.98 15.14
CA LEU A 18 37.46 -18.12 13.70
C LEU A 18 38.63 -17.25 13.21
N ARG A 19 38.71 -16.01 13.68
CA ARG A 19 39.82 -15.11 13.32
C ARG A 19 41.17 -15.58 13.85
N GLN A 20 41.21 -16.19 15.03
CA GLN A 20 42.43 -16.78 15.59
C GLN A 20 42.87 -18.00 14.78
N GLU A 21 41.93 -18.88 14.41
CA GLU A 21 42.17 -20.07 13.57
C GLU A 21 42.64 -19.68 12.17
N ALA A 22 42.18 -18.54 11.64
CA ALA A 22 42.64 -17.92 10.41
C ALA A 22 44.03 -17.25 10.51
N GLY A 23 44.83 -17.58 11.52
CA GLY A 23 46.18 -17.04 11.73
C GLY A 23 46.23 -15.66 12.40
N GLY A 24 45.15 -15.25 13.09
CA GLY A 24 45.14 -14.00 13.86
C GLY A 24 45.19 -12.73 13.00
N ILE A 25 44.58 -12.77 11.82
CA ILE A 25 44.55 -11.64 10.89
C ILE A 25 44.05 -10.35 11.57
N THR A 26 44.75 -9.24 11.34
CA THR A 26 44.37 -7.95 11.92
C THR A 26 43.11 -7.41 11.26
N TYR A 27 42.28 -6.66 12.01
CA TYR A 27 41.08 -6.02 11.44
C TYR A 27 41.40 -5.09 10.26
N ARG A 28 42.59 -4.48 10.24
CA ARG A 28 43.07 -3.65 9.11
C ARG A 28 43.32 -4.46 7.85
N ALA A 29 43.82 -5.68 7.99
CA ALA A 29 44.01 -6.59 6.86
C ALA A 29 42.69 -7.18 6.38
N MET A 30 41.77 -7.51 7.29
CA MET A 30 40.41 -7.93 6.94
C MET A 30 39.65 -6.83 6.18
N ALA A 31 39.68 -5.59 6.68
CA ALA A 31 39.05 -4.43 6.04
C ALA A 31 39.49 -4.23 4.57
N LYS A 32 40.77 -4.48 4.27
CA LYS A 32 41.31 -4.42 2.90
C LYS A 32 40.78 -5.51 1.97
N ARG A 33 40.33 -6.64 2.52
CA ARG A 33 39.85 -7.80 1.74
C ARG A 33 38.37 -7.69 1.38
N VAL A 34 37.55 -7.21 2.31
CA VAL A 34 36.08 -7.30 2.20
C VAL A 34 35.37 -5.95 2.14
N GLY A 35 36.12 -4.84 2.05
CA GLY A 35 35.56 -3.51 1.81
C GLY A 35 34.81 -2.86 2.99
N TYR A 36 34.84 -3.47 4.18
CA TYR A 36 34.25 -2.90 5.40
C TYR A 36 35.29 -2.14 6.24
N SER A 37 34.83 -1.18 7.06
CA SER A 37 35.72 -0.43 7.96
C SER A 37 36.26 -1.31 9.11
N VAL A 38 37.44 -0.95 9.61
CA VAL A 38 38.06 -1.59 10.79
C VAL A 38 37.13 -1.52 12.00
N THR A 39 36.45 -0.40 12.19
CA THR A 39 35.49 -0.20 13.28
C THR A 39 34.32 -1.17 13.19
N THR A 40 33.73 -1.32 12.01
CA THR A 40 32.60 -2.25 11.76
C THR A 40 32.98 -3.70 12.07
N LEU A 41 34.13 -4.16 11.57
CA LEU A 41 34.62 -5.52 11.82
C LEU A 41 34.98 -5.76 13.30
N SER A 42 35.54 -4.75 13.96
CA SER A 42 35.86 -4.83 15.40
C SER A 42 34.60 -4.87 16.28
N GLN A 43 33.57 -4.10 15.92
CA GLN A 43 32.27 -4.08 16.61
C GLN A 43 31.50 -5.38 16.39
N ALA A 44 31.63 -6.00 15.21
CA ALA A 44 30.97 -7.26 14.92
C ALA A 44 31.37 -8.40 15.88
N ALA A 45 32.61 -8.36 16.36
CA ALA A 45 33.13 -9.29 17.35
C ALA A 45 33.14 -8.70 18.78
N ALA A 46 32.52 -7.56 19.05
CA ALA A 46 32.53 -6.92 20.37
C ALA A 46 31.62 -7.60 21.40
N GLY A 47 30.56 -8.28 20.94
CA GLY A 47 29.58 -9.00 21.77
C GLY A 47 28.57 -8.09 22.48
N GLU A 48 28.47 -6.82 22.07
CA GLU A 48 27.47 -5.88 22.58
C GLU A 48 26.11 -6.06 21.91
N ARG A 49 26.10 -6.46 20.63
CA ARG A 49 24.90 -6.72 19.82
C ARG A 49 25.23 -7.69 18.69
N LEU A 50 24.23 -8.43 18.21
CA LEU A 50 24.40 -9.28 17.04
C LEU A 50 24.65 -8.40 15.80
N ALA A 51 25.79 -8.58 15.15
CA ALA A 51 26.12 -7.87 13.92
C ALA A 51 25.20 -8.30 12.77
N SER A 52 25.00 -7.45 11.77
CA SER A 52 24.19 -7.83 10.60
C SER A 52 24.84 -8.99 9.84
N LEU A 53 24.02 -9.84 9.24
CA LEU A 53 24.49 -11.00 8.50
C LEU A 53 25.55 -10.65 7.44
N PRO A 54 25.42 -9.57 6.64
CA PRO A 54 26.47 -9.19 5.68
C PRO A 54 27.81 -8.85 6.32
N VAL A 55 27.81 -8.22 7.50
CA VAL A 55 29.04 -7.91 8.24
C VAL A 55 29.67 -9.19 8.80
N VAL A 56 28.84 -10.13 9.26
CA VAL A 56 29.28 -11.47 9.72
C VAL A 56 29.86 -12.27 8.56
N LEU A 57 29.17 -12.34 7.42
CA LEU A 57 29.64 -13.05 6.24
C LEU A 57 30.93 -12.43 5.70
N ALA A 58 31.05 -11.11 5.66
CA ALA A 58 32.30 -10.43 5.30
C ALA A 58 33.43 -10.70 6.30
N TYR A 59 33.12 -10.78 7.60
CA TYR A 59 34.09 -11.16 8.61
C TYR A 59 34.57 -12.61 8.38
N VAL A 60 33.64 -13.53 8.12
CA VAL A 60 33.90 -14.96 7.88
C VAL A 60 34.69 -15.15 6.59
N GLU A 61 34.33 -14.45 5.52
CA GLU A 61 35.05 -14.41 4.24
C GLU A 61 36.49 -13.93 4.43
N ALA A 62 36.70 -12.82 5.17
CA ALA A 62 38.04 -12.30 5.43
C ALA A 62 38.92 -13.29 6.21
N CYS A 63 38.30 -14.17 7.00
CA CYS A 63 38.93 -15.25 7.76
C CYS A 63 38.95 -16.60 7.02
N GLY A 64 38.33 -16.73 5.83
CA GLY A 64 38.27 -17.96 5.06
C GLY A 64 37.37 -19.06 5.66
N GLY A 65 36.34 -18.68 6.43
CA GLY A 65 35.36 -19.64 6.98
C GLY A 65 34.24 -19.98 6.00
N ASP A 66 33.41 -20.97 6.34
CA ASP A 66 32.26 -21.40 5.55
C ASP A 66 31.07 -20.42 5.71
N LEU A 67 30.72 -19.74 4.63
CA LEU A 67 29.64 -18.75 4.64
C LEU A 67 28.27 -19.37 4.97
N ALA A 68 27.94 -20.56 4.47
CA ALA A 68 26.63 -21.17 4.66
C ALA A 68 26.41 -21.66 6.10
N GLU A 69 27.45 -22.21 6.72
CA GLU A 69 27.44 -22.60 8.14
C GLU A 69 27.21 -21.38 9.03
N TRP A 70 27.95 -20.29 8.78
CA TRP A 70 27.85 -19.07 9.58
C TRP A 70 26.55 -18.31 9.36
N GLU A 71 25.98 -18.39 8.16
CA GLU A 71 24.65 -17.89 7.87
C GLU A 71 23.58 -18.61 8.69
N THR A 72 23.66 -19.93 8.76
CA THR A 72 22.74 -20.76 9.54
C THR A 72 22.86 -20.44 11.04
N ARG A 73 24.08 -20.41 11.58
CA ARG A 73 24.33 -20.04 12.98
C ARG A 73 23.82 -18.64 13.32
N TRP A 74 23.96 -17.69 12.40
CA TRP A 74 23.44 -16.34 12.59
C TRP A 74 21.91 -16.34 12.67
N ARG A 75 21.24 -17.10 11.80
CA ARG A 75 19.77 -17.25 11.82
C ARG A 75 19.28 -17.87 13.14
N ASP A 76 19.99 -18.87 13.66
CA ASP A 76 19.64 -19.53 14.92
C ASP A 76 19.73 -18.56 16.11
N VAL A 77 20.84 -17.82 16.24
CA VAL A 77 21.02 -16.80 17.29
C VAL A 77 19.99 -15.67 17.14
N ALA A 78 19.71 -15.24 15.90
CA ALA A 78 18.68 -14.24 15.63
C ALA A 78 17.26 -14.74 15.97
N ALA A 79 17.01 -16.06 15.91
CA ALA A 79 15.74 -16.68 16.27
C ALA A 79 15.62 -16.94 17.78
N GLU A 80 16.72 -17.22 18.46
CA GLU A 80 16.81 -17.35 19.93
C GLU A 80 16.61 -16.00 20.61
N LEU A 81 17.31 -14.96 20.18
CA LEU A 81 17.08 -13.58 20.65
C LEU A 81 15.63 -13.13 20.41
N ALA A 82 15.05 -13.53 19.27
CA ALA A 82 13.64 -13.26 18.99
C ALA A 82 12.65 -14.06 19.85
N ARG A 83 13.09 -15.14 20.53
CA ARG A 83 12.31 -15.87 21.53
C ARG A 83 12.46 -15.24 22.93
N GLU A 84 13.69 -14.95 23.36
CA GLU A 84 13.93 -14.26 24.64
C GLU A 84 13.21 -12.91 24.71
N MET A 85 13.22 -12.14 23.62
CA MET A 85 12.49 -10.87 23.55
C MET A 85 10.96 -11.01 23.49
N ARG A 86 10.44 -12.18 23.07
CA ARG A 86 9.00 -12.49 23.14
C ARG A 86 8.56 -12.70 24.59
N GLU A 87 9.42 -13.30 25.42
CA GLU A 87 9.20 -13.46 26.85
C GLU A 87 9.25 -12.10 27.58
N ASP A 88 10.12 -11.17 27.18
CA ASP A 88 10.10 -9.78 27.69
C ASP A 88 8.87 -8.96 27.25
N ASP A 89 8.30 -9.25 26.07
CA ASP A 89 7.04 -8.68 25.59
C ASP A 89 5.81 -9.27 26.32
N GLU A 90 5.94 -10.34 27.14
CA GLU A 90 4.84 -10.90 27.97
C GLU A 90 4.48 -10.02 29.19
N ALA A 91 5.32 -9.05 29.56
CA ALA A 91 4.85 -7.93 30.38
C ALA A 91 3.99 -7.02 29.49
N GLU A 92 2.68 -7.26 29.49
CA GLU A 92 1.74 -6.59 28.60
C GLU A 92 1.74 -5.07 28.86
N ALA A 93 2.37 -4.31 27.95
CA ALA A 93 2.48 -2.87 28.09
C ALA A 93 1.08 -2.22 28.13
N PRO A 94 0.83 -1.24 29.02
CA PRO A 94 -0.49 -0.58 29.12
C PRO A 94 -0.89 0.21 27.86
N TYR A 95 0.05 0.42 26.94
CA TYR A 95 -0.15 1.14 25.68
C TYR A 95 0.16 0.22 24.50
N PRO A 96 -0.75 0.08 23.52
CA PRO A 96 -0.57 -0.80 22.36
C PRO A 96 0.49 -0.29 21.37
N GLY A 97 0.90 0.98 21.46
CA GLY A 97 1.86 1.58 20.55
C GLY A 97 1.19 2.06 19.28
N LEU A 98 1.68 1.63 18.12
CA LEU A 98 1.10 2.02 16.82
C LEU A 98 -0.18 1.28 16.45
N ALA A 99 -0.47 0.16 17.11
CA ALA A 99 -1.71 -0.56 16.92
C ALA A 99 -2.89 0.17 17.57
N SER A 100 -4.08 0.02 17.00
CA SER A 100 -5.32 0.42 17.66
C SER A 100 -5.60 -0.46 18.89
N TYR A 101 -6.33 0.08 19.86
CA TYR A 101 -6.88 -0.75 20.94
C TYR A 101 -7.92 -1.71 20.37
N ASP A 102 -7.85 -2.98 20.75
CA ASP A 102 -8.81 -4.02 20.37
C ASP A 102 -9.82 -4.28 21.51
N VAL A 103 -10.81 -5.14 21.27
CA VAL A 103 -11.85 -5.54 22.22
C VAL A 103 -11.27 -6.09 23.52
N ARG A 104 -10.13 -6.79 23.45
CA ARG A 104 -9.42 -7.30 24.64
C ARG A 104 -8.78 -6.20 25.49
N ASP A 105 -8.51 -5.04 24.90
CA ASP A 105 -7.84 -3.92 25.56
C ASP A 105 -8.82 -2.98 26.26
N ALA A 106 -10.10 -3.35 26.37
CA ALA A 106 -11.17 -2.53 26.96
C ALA A 106 -10.82 -1.99 28.36
N ALA A 107 -10.14 -2.79 29.18
CA ALA A 107 -9.72 -2.40 30.53
C ALA A 107 -8.62 -1.32 30.54
N ARG A 108 -7.97 -1.08 29.39
CA ARG A 108 -6.90 -0.09 29.20
C ARG A 108 -7.35 1.10 28.35
N PHE A 109 -8.60 1.13 27.91
CA PHE A 109 -9.14 2.17 27.03
C PHE A 109 -9.86 3.25 27.85
N PHE A 110 -9.27 4.45 27.92
CA PHE A 110 -9.77 5.56 28.74
C PHE A 110 -9.80 6.89 27.97
N GLY A 111 -10.55 7.87 28.49
CA GLY A 111 -10.65 9.23 27.95
C GLY A 111 -11.62 9.38 26.77
N ARG A 112 -12.40 8.34 26.45
CA ARG A 112 -13.40 8.35 25.35
C ARG A 112 -14.79 7.87 25.79
N GLU A 113 -15.00 7.74 27.09
CA GLU A 113 -16.23 7.22 27.70
C GLU A 113 -17.46 8.00 27.21
N ARG A 114 -17.38 9.33 27.12
CA ARG A 114 -18.48 10.16 26.61
C ARG A 114 -18.86 9.81 25.17
N LEU A 115 -17.88 9.63 24.29
CA LEU A 115 -18.14 9.27 22.89
C LEU A 115 -18.70 7.86 22.76
N VAL A 116 -18.24 6.91 23.58
CA VAL A 116 -18.82 5.55 23.62
C VAL A 116 -20.32 5.62 23.91
N HIS A 117 -20.73 6.36 24.94
CA HIS A 117 -22.15 6.53 25.26
C HIS A 117 -22.94 7.16 24.10
N VAL A 118 -22.40 8.18 23.44
CA VAL A 118 -23.06 8.81 22.28
C VAL A 118 -23.25 7.82 21.12
N VAL A 119 -22.27 6.95 20.86
CA VAL A 119 -22.42 5.91 19.81
C VAL A 119 -23.48 4.89 20.20
N LEU A 120 -23.53 4.46 21.47
CA LEU A 120 -24.56 3.54 21.95
C LEU A 120 -25.96 4.13 21.82
N ASP A 121 -26.15 5.39 22.25
CA ASP A 121 -27.39 6.14 22.11
C ASP A 121 -27.87 6.27 20.65
N LEU A 122 -26.93 6.43 19.72
CA LEU A 122 -27.22 6.46 18.28
C LEU A 122 -27.60 5.07 17.77
N LEU A 123 -26.89 4.03 18.21
CA LEU A 123 -27.17 2.64 17.83
C LEU A 123 -28.52 2.17 18.36
N GLU A 124 -29.02 2.69 19.47
CA GLU A 124 -30.38 2.41 19.96
C GLU A 124 -31.46 2.97 19.01
N ARG A 125 -31.23 4.17 18.48
CA ARG A 125 -32.20 4.92 17.65
C ARG A 125 -32.12 4.61 16.17
N HIS A 126 -30.95 4.23 15.68
CA HIS A 126 -30.66 4.03 14.27
C HIS A 126 -30.00 2.68 14.03
N ARG A 127 -30.41 2.02 12.93
CA ARG A 127 -29.78 0.76 12.51
C ARG A 127 -28.46 0.96 11.78
N PHE A 128 -28.23 2.14 11.20
CA PHE A 128 -26.98 2.50 10.56
C PHE A 128 -26.41 3.76 11.24
N VAL A 129 -25.20 3.65 11.79
CA VAL A 129 -24.48 4.75 12.45
C VAL A 129 -23.12 4.92 11.78
N ALA A 130 -22.67 6.16 11.61
CA ALA A 130 -21.36 6.44 11.06
C ALA A 130 -20.54 7.31 12.00
N VAL A 131 -19.28 6.93 12.19
CA VAL A 131 -18.31 7.63 13.02
C VAL A 131 -17.24 8.23 12.11
N PHE A 132 -17.15 9.54 12.08
CA PHE A 132 -16.27 10.33 11.22
C PHE A 132 -15.09 10.92 11.98
N GLY A 133 -13.99 11.18 11.30
CA GLY A 133 -12.88 11.93 11.89
C GLY A 133 -11.58 11.77 11.11
N PRO A 134 -10.58 12.61 11.40
CA PRO A 134 -9.28 12.53 10.72
C PRO A 134 -8.60 11.18 10.97
N SER A 135 -7.62 10.81 10.12
CA SER A 135 -6.81 9.62 10.38
C SER A 135 -6.12 9.76 11.74
N GLY A 136 -5.98 8.65 12.49
CA GLY A 136 -5.40 8.67 13.83
C GLY A 136 -6.22 9.33 14.94
N SER A 137 -7.48 9.73 14.73
CA SER A 137 -8.33 10.29 15.81
C SER A 137 -8.85 9.26 16.83
N GLY A 138 -8.58 7.98 16.60
CA GLY A 138 -8.97 6.87 17.48
C GLY A 138 -10.33 6.23 17.17
N LYS A 139 -10.87 6.37 15.95
CA LYS A 139 -12.16 5.78 15.54
C LYS A 139 -12.19 4.25 15.72
N SER A 140 -11.19 3.55 15.21
CA SER A 140 -11.08 2.09 15.33
C SER A 140 -10.99 1.66 16.79
N SER A 141 -10.16 2.32 17.61
CA SER A 141 -10.08 2.09 19.06
C SER A 141 -11.41 2.37 19.77
N LEU A 142 -12.12 3.45 19.41
CA LEU A 142 -13.43 3.79 19.98
C LEU A 142 -14.45 2.68 19.71
N LEU A 143 -14.54 2.19 18.47
CA LEU A 143 -15.49 1.14 18.12
C LEU A 143 -15.10 -0.21 18.75
N ARG A 144 -13.83 -0.62 18.61
CA ARG A 144 -13.36 -1.95 19.05
C ARG A 144 -13.21 -2.06 20.56
N ALA A 145 -12.53 -1.12 21.22
CA ALA A 145 -12.23 -1.20 22.65
C ALA A 145 -13.25 -0.47 23.55
N GLY A 146 -14.07 0.42 22.97
CA GLY A 146 -15.13 1.13 23.69
C GLY A 146 -16.51 0.52 23.45
N VAL A 147 -17.02 0.66 22.22
CA VAL A 147 -18.42 0.34 21.88
C VAL A 147 -18.70 -1.15 21.94
N VAL A 148 -17.86 -1.99 21.34
CA VAL A 148 -18.08 -3.46 21.31
C VAL A 148 -18.12 -4.07 22.72
N PRO A 149 -17.16 -3.79 23.63
CA PRO A 149 -17.23 -4.23 25.03
C PRO A 149 -18.46 -3.72 25.77
N ALA A 150 -18.83 -2.45 25.59
CA ALA A 150 -19.99 -1.86 26.26
C ALA A 150 -21.32 -2.53 25.84
N LEU A 151 -21.47 -2.88 24.56
CA LEU A 151 -22.62 -3.64 24.07
C LEU A 151 -22.66 -5.06 24.64
N ARG A 152 -21.51 -5.74 24.74
CA ARG A 152 -21.41 -7.08 25.35
C ARG A 152 -21.73 -7.08 26.85
N ALA A 153 -21.50 -5.96 27.53
CA ALA A 153 -21.76 -5.81 28.96
C ALA A 153 -23.20 -5.38 29.31
N SER A 154 -24.06 -5.10 28.32
CA SER A 154 -25.43 -4.60 28.55
C SER A 154 -26.42 -5.73 28.97
N PRO A 155 -27.28 -5.54 30.00
CA PRO A 155 -28.21 -6.56 30.54
C PRO A 155 -29.67 -6.49 30.00
N PRO A 156 -30.54 -7.50 30.24
CA PRO A 156 -30.45 -8.90 29.88
C PRO A 156 -31.20 -9.19 28.56
N GLY A 157 -30.44 -9.56 27.54
CA GLY A 157 -30.88 -10.20 26.30
C GLY A 157 -29.70 -10.99 25.74
N PRO A 158 -29.89 -11.94 24.80
CA PRO A 158 -28.75 -12.52 24.12
C PRO A 158 -27.94 -11.38 23.47
N PRO A 159 -26.63 -11.25 23.75
CA PRO A 159 -25.82 -10.19 23.16
C PRO A 159 -25.87 -10.33 21.64
N PRO A 160 -25.90 -9.22 20.88
CA PRO A 160 -25.90 -9.30 19.44
C PRO A 160 -24.64 -10.02 18.96
N GLU A 161 -24.74 -10.75 17.86
CA GLU A 161 -23.55 -11.30 17.19
C GLU A 161 -22.78 -10.12 16.59
N ILE A 162 -21.58 -9.85 17.12
CA ILE A 162 -20.76 -8.72 16.69
C ILE A 162 -19.64 -9.21 15.78
N SER A 163 -19.61 -8.71 14.54
CA SER A 163 -18.51 -8.93 13.60
C SER A 163 -17.82 -7.61 13.27
N VAL A 164 -16.49 -7.63 13.21
CA VAL A 164 -15.69 -6.49 12.75
C VAL A 164 -15.12 -6.85 11.39
N ILE A 165 -15.36 -6.00 10.39
CA ILE A 165 -14.86 -6.18 9.03
C ILE A 165 -14.05 -4.97 8.59
N THR A 166 -13.06 -5.22 7.75
CA THR A 166 -12.28 -4.21 7.03
C THR A 166 -12.47 -4.51 5.54
N PRO A 167 -13.17 -3.65 4.76
CA PRO A 167 -13.69 -4.03 3.44
C PRO A 167 -12.68 -4.53 2.41
N GLY A 168 -11.45 -3.99 2.38
CA GLY A 168 -10.44 -4.39 1.41
C GLY A 168 -10.77 -4.03 -0.05
N ASP A 169 -10.09 -4.71 -0.99
CA ASP A 169 -10.26 -4.55 -2.44
C ASP A 169 -11.47 -5.28 -3.02
N HIS A 170 -11.92 -6.33 -2.34
CA HIS A 170 -13.09 -7.14 -2.67
C HIS A 170 -14.12 -7.17 -1.53
N PRO A 171 -14.86 -6.07 -1.30
CA PRO A 171 -15.75 -5.92 -0.16
C PRO A 171 -16.88 -6.96 -0.13
N MET A 172 -17.28 -7.52 -1.28
CA MET A 172 -18.33 -8.54 -1.33
C MET A 172 -17.93 -9.87 -0.70
N ARG A 173 -16.66 -10.09 -0.36
CA ARG A 173 -16.23 -11.24 0.47
C ARG A 173 -16.88 -11.26 1.85
N HIS A 174 -17.40 -10.11 2.32
CA HIS A 174 -18.09 -9.98 3.60
C HIS A 174 -19.62 -10.04 3.49
N ALA A 175 -20.18 -10.34 2.31
CA ALA A 175 -21.62 -10.31 2.08
C ALA A 175 -22.40 -11.19 3.06
N ASP A 176 -21.90 -12.37 3.40
CA ASP A 176 -22.56 -13.31 4.33
C ASP A 176 -22.81 -12.72 5.72
N LEU A 177 -21.97 -11.79 6.16
CA LEU A 177 -22.13 -11.09 7.45
C LEU A 177 -23.21 -10.01 7.42
N LEU A 178 -23.58 -9.55 6.22
CA LEU A 178 -24.57 -8.50 5.98
C LEU A 178 -25.94 -9.04 5.58
N LEU A 179 -26.04 -10.33 5.26
CA LEU A 179 -27.32 -10.95 4.91
C LEU A 179 -28.22 -11.11 6.15
N PRO A 180 -29.56 -10.99 5.99
CA PRO A 180 -30.49 -11.20 7.09
C PRO A 180 -30.33 -12.59 7.70
N ARG A 181 -30.20 -12.66 9.03
CA ARG A 181 -30.11 -13.93 9.75
C ARG A 181 -31.49 -14.39 10.22
N GLU A 182 -31.69 -15.70 10.31
CA GLU A 182 -32.97 -16.30 10.72
C GLU A 182 -33.31 -16.05 12.21
N SER A 183 -32.31 -15.76 13.05
CA SER A 183 -32.52 -15.46 14.47
C SER A 183 -31.41 -14.59 15.06
N GLY A 184 -31.81 -13.60 15.88
CA GLY A 184 -30.91 -12.75 16.68
C GLY A 184 -30.54 -11.43 16.01
N ASP A 185 -30.41 -10.37 16.82
CA ASP A 185 -29.84 -9.09 16.38
C ASP A 185 -28.34 -9.28 16.09
N SER A 186 -27.85 -8.72 14.98
CA SER A 186 -26.43 -8.69 14.63
C SER A 186 -25.93 -7.25 14.52
N LEU A 187 -24.65 -7.04 14.86
CA LEU A 187 -23.96 -5.78 14.66
C LEU A 187 -22.71 -6.02 13.82
N VAL A 188 -22.62 -5.32 12.69
CA VAL A 188 -21.41 -5.29 11.87
C VAL A 188 -20.72 -3.95 12.06
N VAL A 189 -19.50 -4.01 12.59
CA VAL A 189 -18.57 -2.88 12.66
C VAL A 189 -17.77 -2.87 11.37
N VAL A 190 -17.98 -1.86 10.52
CA VAL A 190 -17.17 -1.66 9.31
C VAL A 190 -16.07 -0.66 9.63
N ASP A 191 -14.88 -1.18 9.90
CA ASP A 191 -13.69 -0.37 10.19
C ASP A 191 -12.97 -0.01 8.89
N GLN A 192 -12.30 1.14 8.86
CA GLN A 192 -11.67 1.71 7.65
C GLN A 192 -12.62 1.69 6.42
N PHE A 193 -13.85 2.20 6.57
CA PHE A 193 -14.87 2.17 5.52
C PHE A 193 -14.42 2.83 4.20
N GLU A 194 -13.50 3.79 4.27
CA GLU A 194 -12.86 4.41 3.11
C GLU A 194 -12.23 3.40 2.13
N GLU A 195 -11.84 2.20 2.58
CA GLU A 195 -11.28 1.16 1.73
C GLU A 195 -12.23 0.75 0.60
N VAL A 196 -13.55 0.85 0.82
CA VAL A 196 -14.59 0.65 -0.20
C VAL A 196 -14.40 1.60 -1.38
N PHE A 197 -13.88 2.80 -1.16
CA PHE A 197 -13.63 3.78 -2.23
C PHE A 197 -12.18 3.78 -2.69
N ALA A 198 -11.24 3.52 -1.78
CA ALA A 198 -9.81 3.62 -2.03
C ALA A 198 -9.22 2.36 -2.68
N LEU A 199 -9.72 1.18 -2.32
CA LEU A 199 -9.19 -0.12 -2.74
C LEU A 199 -10.11 -0.85 -3.73
N CYS A 200 -11.44 -0.75 -3.57
CA CYS A 200 -12.38 -1.38 -4.50
C CYS A 200 -12.57 -0.54 -5.78
N HIS A 201 -11.96 -1.00 -6.87
CA HIS A 201 -12.06 -0.34 -8.18
C HIS A 201 -13.24 -0.84 -9.04
N ASP A 202 -13.83 -2.01 -8.72
CA ASP A 202 -15.06 -2.47 -9.39
C ASP A 202 -16.26 -1.66 -8.86
N ARG A 203 -16.80 -0.80 -9.72
CA ARG A 203 -17.93 0.07 -9.38
C ARG A 203 -19.21 -0.72 -9.09
N ARG A 204 -19.39 -1.87 -9.72
CA ARG A 204 -20.56 -2.72 -9.53
C ARG A 204 -20.47 -3.46 -8.19
N GLU A 205 -19.33 -4.09 -7.91
CA GLU A 205 -19.08 -4.75 -6.62
C GLU A 205 -19.26 -3.75 -5.47
N ARG A 206 -18.68 -2.55 -5.62
CA ARG A 206 -18.85 -1.47 -4.65
C ARG A 206 -20.32 -1.08 -4.43
N ALA A 207 -21.09 -0.93 -5.50
CA ALA A 207 -22.51 -0.58 -5.38
C ALA A 207 -23.30 -1.68 -4.67
N GLU A 208 -23.09 -2.94 -5.04
CA GLU A 208 -23.75 -4.09 -4.41
C GLU A 208 -23.44 -4.18 -2.91
N PHE A 209 -22.18 -3.93 -2.50
CA PHE A 209 -21.80 -3.92 -1.09
C PHE A 209 -22.44 -2.76 -0.31
N LEU A 210 -22.49 -1.56 -0.89
CA LEU A 210 -23.14 -0.41 -0.27
C LEU A 210 -24.65 -0.65 -0.09
N ASP A 211 -25.30 -1.24 -1.08
CA ASP A 211 -26.72 -1.59 -1.02
C ASP A 211 -27.00 -2.61 0.10
N LEU A 212 -26.14 -3.61 0.28
CA LEU A 212 -26.23 -4.58 1.39
C LEU A 212 -26.12 -3.89 2.75
N LEU A 213 -25.15 -2.99 2.94
CA LEU A 213 -24.99 -2.24 4.19
C LEU A 213 -26.21 -1.36 4.48
N LEU A 214 -26.71 -0.66 3.46
CA LEU A 214 -27.85 0.25 3.59
C LEU A 214 -29.17 -0.48 3.78
N SER A 215 -29.26 -1.77 3.41
CA SER A 215 -30.42 -2.61 3.71
C SER A 215 -30.72 -2.70 5.20
N SER A 216 -29.71 -2.51 6.06
CA SER A 216 -29.86 -2.43 7.53
C SER A 216 -30.77 -1.28 7.99
N ARG A 217 -30.93 -0.22 7.19
CA ARG A 217 -31.76 0.95 7.54
C ARG A 217 -33.24 0.61 7.74
N ARG A 218 -33.69 -0.52 7.19
CA ARG A 218 -35.08 -0.96 7.32
C ARG A 218 -35.42 -1.23 8.79
N PRO A 219 -36.53 -0.69 9.34
CA PRO A 219 -36.87 -0.86 10.75
C PRO A 219 -36.94 -2.33 11.23
N GLU A 220 -37.39 -3.21 10.34
CA GLU A 220 -37.50 -4.65 10.52
C GLU A 220 -36.17 -5.41 10.44
N SER A 221 -35.08 -4.75 10.05
CA SER A 221 -33.76 -5.36 9.99
C SER A 221 -33.25 -5.72 11.39
N ALA A 222 -32.88 -6.99 11.56
CA ALA A 222 -32.12 -7.46 12.73
C ALA A 222 -30.63 -7.05 12.67
N LEU A 223 -30.15 -6.64 11.49
CA LEU A 223 -28.79 -6.14 11.29
C LEU A 223 -28.69 -4.66 11.68
N ARG A 224 -27.71 -4.34 12.51
CA ARG A 224 -27.19 -2.99 12.75
C ARG A 224 -25.79 -2.85 12.15
N VAL A 225 -25.46 -1.66 11.69
CA VAL A 225 -24.17 -1.32 11.10
C VAL A 225 -23.60 -0.09 11.80
N VAL A 226 -22.34 -0.16 12.19
CA VAL A 226 -21.55 1.02 12.56
C VAL A 226 -20.32 1.12 11.68
N ALA A 227 -20.16 2.23 10.95
CA ALA A 227 -19.04 2.44 10.04
C ALA A 227 -18.07 3.49 10.58
N ALA A 228 -16.79 3.16 10.70
CA ALA A 228 -15.74 4.17 10.91
C ALA A 228 -15.26 4.69 9.55
N VAL A 229 -15.43 5.98 9.32
CA VAL A 229 -15.10 6.63 8.05
C VAL A 229 -14.10 7.76 8.28
N ARG A 230 -13.07 7.85 7.44
CA ARG A 230 -12.20 9.03 7.45
C ARG A 230 -12.93 10.29 6.95
N ALA A 231 -12.63 11.43 7.56
CA ALA A 231 -13.30 12.70 7.27
C ALA A 231 -13.12 13.18 5.80
N ASP A 232 -11.96 12.91 5.19
CA ASP A 232 -11.67 13.24 3.78
C ASP A 232 -12.46 12.38 2.78
N PHE A 233 -13.04 11.26 3.21
CA PHE A 233 -13.94 10.43 2.40
C PHE A 233 -15.42 10.81 2.55
N TYR A 234 -15.77 11.81 3.37
CA TYR A 234 -17.16 12.26 3.54
C TYR A 234 -17.79 12.68 2.20
N GLY A 235 -17.04 13.41 1.36
CA GLY A 235 -17.52 13.83 0.04
C GLY A 235 -17.84 12.65 -0.89
N ARG A 236 -17.03 11.59 -0.85
CA ARG A 236 -17.26 10.35 -1.61
C ARG A 236 -18.50 9.61 -1.13
N CYS A 237 -18.73 9.60 0.19
CA CYS A 237 -19.94 9.04 0.76
C CYS A 237 -21.19 9.85 0.35
N ALA A 238 -21.06 11.18 0.24
CA ALA A 238 -22.14 12.07 -0.17
C ALA A 238 -22.56 11.91 -1.63
N GLU A 239 -21.73 11.30 -2.48
CA GLU A 239 -22.11 10.91 -3.86
C GLU A 239 -23.22 9.83 -3.87
N HIS A 240 -23.38 9.09 -2.77
CA HIS A 240 -24.41 8.08 -2.59
C HIS A 240 -25.56 8.64 -1.74
N ARG A 241 -26.73 8.84 -2.35
CA ARG A 241 -27.89 9.51 -1.70
C ARG A 241 -28.28 8.89 -0.36
N GLU A 242 -28.49 7.57 -0.32
CA GLU A 242 -28.95 6.88 0.89
C GLU A 242 -27.89 6.84 1.99
N LEU A 243 -26.62 6.74 1.61
CA LEU A 243 -25.52 6.87 2.55
C LEU A 243 -25.51 8.29 3.13
N ALA A 244 -25.54 9.33 2.28
CA ALA A 244 -25.57 10.74 2.70
C ALA A 244 -26.70 11.05 3.71
N GLU A 245 -27.91 10.53 3.46
CA GLU A 245 -29.04 10.64 4.40
C GLU A 245 -28.72 10.01 5.75
N SER A 246 -28.15 8.80 5.77
CA SER A 246 -27.74 8.09 6.99
C SER A 246 -26.65 8.84 7.75
N LEU A 247 -25.67 9.40 7.03
CA LEU A 247 -24.59 10.18 7.63
C LEU A 247 -25.10 11.48 8.27
N ARG A 248 -26.15 12.07 7.71
CA ARG A 248 -26.78 13.28 8.25
C ARG A 248 -27.62 12.98 9.49
N GLU A 249 -28.31 11.85 9.53
CA GLU A 249 -29.21 11.47 10.63
C GLU A 249 -28.47 10.84 11.82
N ALA A 250 -27.46 10.02 11.54
CA ALA A 250 -26.75 9.20 12.53
C ALA A 250 -25.22 9.26 12.38
N GLY A 251 -24.70 10.44 12.00
CA GLY A 251 -23.27 10.72 11.92
C GLY A 251 -22.71 11.34 13.20
N LEU A 252 -21.60 10.78 13.71
CA LEU A 252 -20.85 11.31 14.84
C LEU A 252 -19.44 11.73 14.41
N LEU A 253 -19.08 12.99 14.59
CA LEU A 253 -17.72 13.47 14.38
C LEU A 253 -16.85 13.24 15.63
N VAL A 254 -15.83 12.39 15.49
CA VAL A 254 -14.75 12.16 16.45
C VAL A 254 -13.65 13.20 16.23
N GLY A 255 -13.71 14.26 17.02
CA GLY A 255 -12.68 15.28 17.08
C GLY A 255 -11.44 14.85 17.88
N ALA A 256 -10.49 15.78 17.96
CA ALA A 256 -9.33 15.67 18.84
C ALA A 256 -9.78 15.46 20.31
N MET A 257 -8.96 14.75 21.08
CA MET A 257 -9.21 14.58 22.51
C MET A 257 -9.00 15.91 23.24
N THR A 258 -9.86 16.18 24.22
CA THR A 258 -9.60 17.32 25.13
C THR A 258 -8.36 17.05 25.97
N ARG A 259 -7.79 18.10 26.58
CA ARG A 259 -6.64 17.95 27.49
C ARG A 259 -6.94 17.03 28.66
N ASP A 260 -8.18 17.00 29.17
CA ASP A 260 -8.59 16.11 30.25
C ASP A 260 -8.70 14.66 29.77
N GLU A 261 -9.35 14.45 28.62
CA GLU A 261 -9.42 13.14 27.96
C GLU A 261 -8.01 12.57 27.68
N LEU A 262 -7.08 13.40 27.18
CA LEU A 262 -5.68 13.00 26.97
C LEU A 262 -5.00 12.60 28.28
N ARG A 263 -5.17 13.36 29.37
CA ARG A 263 -4.60 13.00 30.67
C ARG A 263 -5.12 11.66 31.16
N GLU A 264 -6.41 11.38 30.98
CA GLU A 264 -6.97 10.08 31.32
C GLU A 264 -6.38 8.95 30.47
N ALA A 265 -6.30 9.14 29.15
CA ALA A 265 -5.73 8.17 28.23
C ALA A 265 -4.23 7.93 28.45
N ILE A 266 -3.50 8.88 29.04
CA ILE A 266 -2.10 8.72 29.43
C ILE A 266 -1.99 8.03 30.79
N VAL A 267 -2.68 8.52 31.82
CA VAL A 267 -2.39 8.13 33.21
C VAL A 267 -3.13 6.85 33.62
N ARG A 268 -4.40 6.70 33.23
CA ARG A 268 -5.25 5.60 33.71
C ARG A 268 -4.80 4.21 33.23
N PRO A 269 -4.34 3.99 31.97
CA PRO A 269 -3.82 2.69 31.57
C PRO A 269 -2.61 2.26 32.40
N ALA A 270 -1.66 3.18 32.65
CA ALA A 270 -0.51 2.90 33.50
C ALA A 270 -0.93 2.60 34.95
N MET A 271 -1.85 3.37 35.51
CA MET A 271 -2.34 3.14 36.88
C MET A 271 -3.03 1.78 37.04
N ALA A 272 -3.78 1.33 36.03
CA ALA A 272 -4.43 0.01 36.05
C ALA A 272 -3.42 -1.14 36.18
N GLU A 273 -2.21 -0.96 35.64
CA GLU A 273 -1.08 -1.91 35.75
C GLU A 273 -0.14 -1.60 36.93
N GLY A 274 -0.54 -0.71 37.85
CA GLY A 274 0.25 -0.34 39.03
C GLY A 274 1.50 0.49 38.72
N LEU A 275 1.54 1.16 37.57
CA LEU A 275 2.61 2.07 37.14
C LEU A 275 2.27 3.52 37.49
N VAL A 276 3.31 4.35 37.63
CA VAL A 276 3.20 5.78 37.88
C VAL A 276 3.74 6.54 36.68
N VAL A 277 2.98 7.53 36.20
CA VAL A 277 3.43 8.45 35.14
C VAL A 277 3.78 9.78 35.79
N GLU A 278 4.98 10.30 35.53
CA GLU A 278 5.36 11.60 36.04
C GLU A 278 4.39 12.71 35.58
N ARG A 279 4.12 13.67 36.48
CA ARG A 279 3.26 14.82 36.14
C ARG A 279 3.86 15.66 35.02
N ALA A 280 5.19 15.84 35.03
CA ALA A 280 5.92 16.57 34.00
C ALA A 280 5.84 15.84 32.65
N LEU A 281 5.99 14.51 32.64
CA LEU A 281 5.79 13.68 31.44
C LEU A 281 4.36 13.84 30.87
N THR A 282 3.34 13.73 31.73
CA THR A 282 1.94 13.88 31.30
C THR A 282 1.70 15.25 30.68
N ALA A 283 2.21 16.33 31.31
CA ALA A 283 2.08 17.68 30.78
C ALA A 283 2.80 17.85 29.43
N ALA A 284 3.99 17.27 29.29
CA ALA A 284 4.77 17.30 28.04
C ALA A 284 4.03 16.58 26.90
N ILE A 285 3.51 15.37 27.13
CA ILE A 285 2.76 14.63 26.11
C ILE A 285 1.47 15.36 25.72
N VAL A 286 0.72 15.88 26.68
CA VAL A 286 -0.50 16.66 26.37
C VAL A 286 -0.16 17.89 25.53
N ALA A 287 0.95 18.58 25.81
CA ALA A 287 1.40 19.71 25.00
C ALA A 287 1.80 19.30 23.58
N ASP A 288 2.43 18.14 23.41
CA ASP A 288 2.88 17.64 22.10
C ASP A 288 1.73 17.11 21.23
N VAL A 289 0.56 16.80 21.81
CA VAL A 289 -0.54 16.10 21.13
C VAL A 289 -1.79 16.95 20.97
N ALA A 290 -2.11 17.83 21.92
CA ALA A 290 -3.42 18.51 21.98
C ALA A 290 -3.78 19.30 20.72
N ASP A 291 -2.78 19.87 20.05
CA ASP A 291 -2.95 20.73 18.87
C ASP A 291 -2.48 20.06 17.57
N GLU A 292 -2.16 18.76 17.61
CA GLU A 292 -1.66 17.97 16.48
C GLU A 292 -2.70 16.92 16.03
N PRO A 293 -3.39 17.13 14.89
CA PRO A 293 -4.34 16.17 14.35
C PRO A 293 -3.70 14.82 14.09
N GLY A 294 -4.38 13.73 14.49
CA GLY A 294 -3.90 12.37 14.22
C GLY A 294 -2.71 11.92 15.08
N ALA A 295 -2.35 12.65 16.13
CA ALA A 295 -1.20 12.34 16.97
C ALA A 295 -1.42 11.23 18.02
N LEU A 296 -2.63 10.67 18.17
CA LEU A 296 -2.90 9.63 19.19
C LEU A 296 -2.10 8.32 18.99
N PRO A 297 -1.91 7.79 17.77
CA PRO A 297 -1.07 6.62 17.55
C PRO A 297 0.40 6.92 17.87
N LEU A 298 0.88 8.12 17.51
CA LEU A 298 2.23 8.59 17.85
C LEU A 298 2.41 8.69 19.36
N MET A 299 1.42 9.24 20.06
CA MET A 299 1.37 9.31 21.52
C MET A 299 1.47 7.93 22.15
N SER A 300 0.63 6.98 21.71
CA SER A 300 0.63 5.62 22.26
C SER A 300 1.96 4.90 22.01
N HIS A 301 2.58 5.11 20.85
CA HIS A 301 3.91 4.61 20.55
C HIS A 301 4.99 5.21 21.45
N ALA A 302 5.02 6.54 21.61
CA ALA A 302 5.99 7.20 22.47
C ALA A 302 5.82 6.78 23.95
N LEU A 303 4.58 6.58 24.42
CA LEU A 303 4.29 6.05 25.75
C LEU A 303 4.79 4.61 25.92
N ARG A 304 4.61 3.76 24.91
CA ARG A 304 5.12 2.37 24.93
C ARG A 304 6.65 2.33 24.97
N GLU A 305 7.32 3.17 24.20
CA GLU A 305 8.79 3.26 24.19
C GLU A 305 9.34 3.89 25.49
N THR A 306 8.60 4.81 26.10
CA THR A 306 8.88 5.34 27.44
C THR A 306 8.71 4.26 28.51
N TRP A 307 7.66 3.43 28.41
CA TRP A 307 7.43 2.30 29.30
C TRP A 307 8.55 1.26 29.22
N ARG A 308 9.12 1.02 28.03
CA ARG A 308 10.28 0.12 27.86
C ARG A 308 11.54 0.64 28.55
N ARG A 309 11.70 1.97 28.62
CA ARG A 309 12.83 2.66 29.27
C ARG A 309 12.52 3.14 30.69
N ARG A 310 11.43 2.65 31.29
CA ARG A 310 10.97 3.07 32.62
C ARG A 310 12.00 2.76 33.70
N ARG A 311 11.98 3.56 34.77
CA ARG A 311 12.77 3.28 35.99
C ARG A 311 11.86 2.64 37.03
N GLY A 312 11.99 1.33 37.22
CA GLY A 312 11.13 0.57 38.13
C GLY A 312 9.66 0.61 37.67
N LYS A 313 8.77 1.21 38.49
CA LYS A 313 7.35 1.38 38.17
C LYS A 313 7.01 2.75 37.58
N THR A 314 8.01 3.60 37.33
CA THR A 314 7.79 5.00 36.96
C THR A 314 8.18 5.26 35.50
N LEU A 315 7.23 5.80 34.73
CA LEU A 315 7.48 6.40 33.41
C LEU A 315 7.93 7.84 33.61
N THR A 316 9.10 8.17 33.08
CA THR A 316 9.78 9.45 33.34
C THR A 316 9.83 10.36 32.11
N LEU A 317 9.87 11.67 32.35
CA LEU A 317 10.07 12.65 31.28
C LEU A 317 11.41 12.44 30.56
N GLU A 318 12.46 12.10 31.31
CA GLU A 318 13.78 11.82 30.76
C GLU A 318 13.75 10.67 29.73
N ALA A 319 13.04 9.59 30.03
CA ALA A 319 12.89 8.47 29.09
C ALA A 319 12.12 8.90 27.83
N TYR A 320 11.07 9.70 27.98
CA TYR A 320 10.28 10.24 26.86
C TYR A 320 11.09 11.18 25.96
N GLU A 321 11.95 12.02 26.54
CA GLU A 321 12.84 12.90 25.78
C GLU A 321 13.93 12.10 25.05
N SER A 322 14.46 11.05 25.68
CA SER A 322 15.48 10.18 25.07
C SER A 322 14.99 9.44 23.83
N VAL A 323 13.68 9.18 23.71
CA VAL A 323 13.07 8.55 22.53
C VAL A 323 12.64 9.55 21.46
N GLY A 324 12.86 10.86 21.67
CA GLY A 324 12.54 11.90 20.69
C GLY A 324 11.09 12.40 20.73
N ARG A 325 10.38 12.21 21.84
CA ARG A 325 8.98 12.66 22.05
C ARG A 325 8.00 12.06 21.02
N VAL A 326 6.77 12.59 20.94
CA VAL A 326 5.69 12.08 20.06
C VAL A 326 6.08 12.05 18.57
N GLN A 327 6.58 13.15 18.01
CA GLN A 327 6.87 13.25 16.58
C GLN A 327 8.15 12.50 16.17
N GLY A 328 9.13 12.41 17.06
CA GLY A 328 10.43 11.78 16.77
C GLY A 328 10.45 10.27 16.94
N ALA A 329 9.61 9.69 17.80
CA ALA A 329 9.71 8.27 18.20
C ALA A 329 9.62 7.28 17.02
N ILE A 330 8.63 7.44 16.13
CA ILE A 330 8.51 6.55 14.95
C ILE A 330 9.65 6.81 13.97
N SER A 331 9.90 8.07 13.61
CA SER A 331 10.93 8.39 12.60
C SER A 331 12.32 7.95 13.06
N HIS A 332 12.61 8.07 14.36
CA HIS A 332 13.85 7.60 14.95
C HIS A 332 13.95 6.08 14.83
N THR A 333 12.92 5.34 15.24
CA THR A 333 12.87 3.87 15.14
C THR A 333 13.05 3.41 13.68
N ALA A 334 12.38 4.07 12.73
CA ALA A 334 12.45 3.75 11.32
C ALA A 334 13.82 4.07 10.70
N GLU A 335 14.41 5.23 10.98
CA GLU A 335 15.75 5.59 10.51
C GLU A 335 16.83 4.72 11.14
N GLU A 336 16.75 4.42 12.44
CA GLU A 336 17.71 3.51 13.09
C GLU A 336 17.66 2.11 12.48
N LEU A 337 16.47 1.58 12.19
CA LEU A 337 16.35 0.31 11.51
C LEU A 337 16.94 0.40 10.09
N TYR A 338 16.52 1.40 9.33
CA TYR A 338 16.93 1.57 7.93
C TYR A 338 18.46 1.73 7.80
N ALA A 339 19.09 2.49 8.70
CA ALA A 339 20.54 2.68 8.74
C ALA A 339 21.33 1.38 9.02
N ARG A 340 20.68 0.35 9.59
CA ARG A 340 21.29 -0.96 9.85
C ARG A 340 21.13 -1.95 8.67
N LEU A 341 20.32 -1.63 7.67
CA LEU A 341 20.08 -2.50 6.51
C LEU A 341 21.27 -2.46 5.55
N SER A 342 21.55 -3.59 4.89
CA SER A 342 22.48 -3.62 3.76
C SER A 342 21.91 -2.87 2.55
N PRO A 343 22.71 -2.49 1.53
CA PRO A 343 22.18 -1.84 0.33
C PRO A 343 21.10 -2.66 -0.39
N ALA A 344 21.24 -4.00 -0.42
CA ALA A 344 20.23 -4.90 -0.98
C ALA A 344 18.95 -4.89 -0.14
N GLN A 345 19.08 -5.07 1.18
CA GLN A 345 17.96 -5.04 2.13
C GLN A 345 17.23 -3.70 2.15
N ALA A 346 17.97 -2.59 2.00
CA ALA A 346 17.39 -1.25 1.93
C ALA A 346 16.54 -1.06 0.67
N THR A 347 16.97 -1.62 -0.46
CA THR A 347 16.21 -1.63 -1.71
C THR A 347 14.92 -2.45 -1.57
N ILE A 348 15.02 -3.64 -0.96
CA ILE A 348 13.88 -4.49 -0.63
C ILE A 348 12.92 -3.79 0.33
N ALA A 349 13.43 -3.16 1.39
CA ALA A 349 12.62 -2.44 2.37
C ALA A 349 11.84 -1.31 1.71
N ARG A 350 12.49 -0.52 0.84
CA ARG A 350 11.82 0.51 0.04
C ARG A 350 10.71 -0.08 -0.81
N ARG A 351 10.97 -1.18 -1.54
CA ARG A 351 9.97 -1.86 -2.38
C ARG A 351 8.79 -2.35 -1.56
N VAL A 352 9.03 -3.06 -0.46
CA VAL A 352 8.00 -3.58 0.45
C VAL A 352 7.16 -2.43 1.01
N LEU A 353 7.77 -1.40 1.58
CA LEU A 353 7.04 -0.28 2.19
C LEU A 353 6.17 0.46 1.17
N LEU A 354 6.71 0.75 -0.02
CA LEU A 354 5.96 1.37 -1.10
C LEU A 354 4.80 0.48 -1.60
N ARG A 355 4.98 -0.84 -1.57
CA ARG A 355 3.93 -1.79 -1.96
C ARG A 355 2.75 -1.80 -1.00
N LEU A 356 2.98 -1.48 0.27
CA LEU A 356 1.96 -1.41 1.32
C LEU A 356 1.19 -0.07 1.37
N ILE A 357 1.46 0.84 0.43
CA ILE A 357 0.85 2.17 0.37
C ILE A 357 -0.07 2.27 -0.84
N ASN A 358 -1.22 2.90 -0.65
CA ASN A 358 -2.12 3.33 -1.69
C ASN A 358 -2.13 4.87 -1.76
N PRO A 359 -1.54 5.47 -2.81
CA PRO A 359 -1.45 6.92 -2.89
C PRO A 359 -2.83 7.56 -3.13
N GLY A 360 -3.20 8.51 -2.27
CA GLY A 360 -4.44 9.28 -2.42
C GLY A 360 -4.37 10.23 -3.63
N GLU A 361 -5.52 10.55 -4.23
CA GLU A 361 -5.62 11.58 -5.28
C GLU A 361 -5.84 12.97 -4.67
N LEU A 362 -6.94 13.14 -3.94
CA LEU A 362 -7.34 14.34 -3.21
C LEU A 362 -7.52 14.06 -1.70
N THR A 363 -7.16 12.85 -1.28
CA THR A 363 -7.21 12.33 0.09
C THR A 363 -5.78 12.06 0.54
N GLU A 364 -5.56 11.87 1.84
CA GLU A 364 -4.23 11.46 2.29
C GLU A 364 -3.92 10.04 1.81
N ASP A 365 -2.63 9.69 1.83
CA ASP A 365 -2.17 8.36 1.45
C ASP A 365 -2.66 7.33 2.48
N THR A 366 -3.22 6.22 1.98
CA THR A 366 -3.74 5.15 2.84
C THR A 366 -2.80 3.96 2.84
N ARG A 367 -2.86 3.14 3.89
CA ARG A 367 -2.23 1.81 3.86
C ARG A 367 -3.08 0.83 3.05
N ARG A 368 -2.48 -0.28 2.62
CA ARG A 368 -3.18 -1.43 2.04
C ARG A 368 -2.60 -2.73 2.58
N PRO A 369 -3.42 -3.71 2.98
CA PRO A 369 -2.96 -5.07 3.19
C PRO A 369 -2.47 -5.69 1.88
N VAL A 370 -1.37 -6.43 1.96
CA VAL A 370 -0.76 -7.11 0.80
C VAL A 370 -0.43 -8.54 1.16
N SER A 371 -0.71 -9.49 0.27
CA SER A 371 -0.36 -10.89 0.52
C SER A 371 1.16 -11.09 0.57
N ARG A 372 1.63 -12.04 1.40
CA ARG A 372 3.08 -12.36 1.45
C ARG A 372 3.62 -12.79 0.09
N ALA A 373 2.82 -13.53 -0.69
CA ALA A 373 3.17 -13.96 -2.05
C ALA A 373 3.33 -12.81 -3.04
N GLU A 374 2.70 -11.65 -2.81
CA GLU A 374 2.87 -10.47 -3.65
C GLU A 374 4.14 -9.69 -3.29
N LEU A 375 4.53 -9.66 -2.01
CA LEU A 375 5.76 -9.02 -1.55
C LEU A 375 7.00 -9.84 -1.90
N ASP A 376 6.86 -11.17 -1.86
CA ASP A 376 7.93 -12.11 -2.14
C ASP A 376 7.46 -13.21 -3.13
N PRO A 377 7.27 -12.86 -4.41
CA PRO A 377 6.74 -13.82 -5.38
C PRO A 377 7.77 -14.88 -5.81
N LEU A 378 9.06 -14.66 -5.53
CA LEU A 378 10.16 -15.54 -5.94
C LEU A 378 10.80 -16.28 -4.76
N GLY A 379 10.37 -16.01 -3.52
CA GLY A 379 10.91 -16.65 -2.32
C GLY A 379 12.33 -16.17 -1.99
N ASP A 380 12.62 -14.89 -2.19
CA ASP A 380 13.91 -14.27 -1.89
C ASP A 380 14.14 -14.28 -0.36
N PRO A 381 15.17 -15.00 0.14
CA PRO A 381 15.48 -15.07 1.56
C PRO A 381 15.64 -13.69 2.21
N ASP A 382 16.18 -12.70 1.49
CA ASP A 382 16.38 -11.35 2.03
C ASP A 382 15.05 -10.59 2.20
N THR A 383 14.03 -10.89 1.39
CA THR A 383 12.69 -10.28 1.52
C THR A 383 12.00 -10.73 2.78
N GLY A 384 12.04 -12.03 3.09
CA GLY A 384 11.55 -12.57 4.35
C GLY A 384 12.24 -11.91 5.56
N VAL A 385 13.56 -11.78 5.52
CA VAL A 385 14.33 -11.14 6.60
C VAL A 385 13.93 -9.67 6.78
N VAL A 386 13.78 -8.89 5.71
CA VAL A 386 13.39 -7.49 5.78
C VAL A 386 11.98 -7.31 6.36
N ILE A 387 11.01 -8.13 5.93
CA ILE A 387 9.65 -8.10 6.48
C ILE A 387 9.67 -8.36 7.99
N GLU A 388 10.40 -9.38 8.43
CA GLU A 388 10.54 -9.71 9.85
C GLU A 388 11.23 -8.60 10.64
N LEU A 389 12.28 -7.96 10.08
CA LEU A 389 12.96 -6.82 10.72
C LEU A 389 12.02 -5.61 10.89
N LEU A 390 11.26 -5.27 9.85
CA LEU A 390 10.28 -4.18 9.89
C LEU A 390 9.12 -4.49 10.86
N ALA A 391 8.66 -5.74 10.92
CA ALA A 391 7.65 -6.20 11.86
C ALA A 391 8.15 -6.16 13.31
N ARG A 392 9.40 -6.58 13.57
CA ARG A 392 10.05 -6.48 14.89
C ARG A 392 10.16 -5.03 15.36
N ALA A 393 10.47 -4.11 14.45
CA ALA A 393 10.45 -2.67 14.72
C ALA A 393 9.03 -2.08 14.79
N ARG A 394 7.99 -2.91 14.63
CA ARG A 394 6.57 -2.55 14.67
C ARG A 394 6.17 -1.55 13.60
N LEU A 395 6.93 -1.47 12.52
CA LEU A 395 6.57 -0.69 11.35
C LEU A 395 5.55 -1.44 10.48
N LEU A 396 5.59 -2.78 10.53
CA LEU A 396 4.64 -3.67 9.88
C LEU A 396 3.85 -4.50 10.89
N THR A 397 2.62 -4.83 10.55
CA THR A 397 1.81 -5.86 11.20
C THR A 397 1.71 -7.06 10.27
N LEU A 398 1.98 -8.24 10.81
CA LEU A 398 1.90 -9.52 10.11
C LEU A 398 0.64 -10.24 10.56
N HIS A 399 -0.24 -10.53 9.61
CA HIS A 399 -1.35 -11.46 9.77
C HIS A 399 -0.95 -12.82 9.19
N GLN A 400 -1.84 -13.81 9.21
CA GLN A 400 -1.54 -15.16 8.70
C GLN A 400 -1.03 -15.13 7.26
N ASP A 401 -1.73 -14.42 6.37
CA ASP A 401 -1.39 -14.38 4.93
C ASP A 401 -1.09 -12.98 4.39
N THR A 402 -1.32 -11.93 5.19
CA THR A 402 -1.19 -10.54 4.77
C THR A 402 -0.20 -9.75 5.63
N VAL A 403 0.43 -8.78 5.00
CA VAL A 403 1.35 -7.81 5.60
C VAL A 403 0.77 -6.42 5.36
N GLU A 404 0.80 -5.57 6.37
CA GLU A 404 0.37 -4.18 6.27
C GLU A 404 1.25 -3.26 7.11
N LEU A 405 1.22 -1.95 6.81
CA LEU A 405 1.80 -0.96 7.72
C LEU A 405 1.03 -0.99 9.05
N THR A 406 1.75 -0.98 10.17
CA THR A 406 1.10 -0.93 11.49
C THR A 406 0.22 0.32 11.64
N HIS A 407 0.66 1.45 11.08
CA HIS A 407 -0.14 2.68 11.04
C HIS A 407 0.23 3.58 9.85
N GLU A 408 -0.75 4.30 9.30
CA GLU A 408 -0.57 5.30 8.23
C GLU A 408 0.29 6.51 8.69
N ALA A 409 0.44 6.69 10.01
CA ALA A 409 1.25 7.76 10.58
C ALA A 409 2.72 7.59 10.21
N LEU A 410 3.15 6.36 9.88
CA LEU A 410 4.49 6.11 9.37
C LEU A 410 4.75 6.85 8.04
N ILE A 411 3.74 6.90 7.15
CA ILE A 411 3.83 7.59 5.85
C ILE A 411 4.01 9.10 6.10
N GLY A 412 3.19 9.63 7.01
CA GLY A 412 3.19 11.04 7.37
C GLY A 412 4.43 11.45 8.16
N SER A 413 4.91 10.67 9.12
CA SER A 413 5.94 11.12 10.08
C SER A 413 7.36 10.72 9.74
N TRP A 414 7.59 9.80 8.79
CA TRP A 414 8.94 9.39 8.36
C TRP A 414 9.36 10.11 7.07
N PRO A 415 10.26 11.11 7.11
CA PRO A 415 10.55 11.97 5.96
C PRO A 415 11.06 11.22 4.73
N ARG A 416 11.85 10.15 4.93
CA ARG A 416 12.37 9.32 3.85
C ARG A 416 11.27 8.58 3.11
N LEU A 417 10.34 7.95 3.84
CA LEU A 417 9.21 7.25 3.23
C LEU A 417 8.30 8.22 2.48
N ARG A 418 8.02 9.38 3.10
CA ARG A 418 7.24 10.45 2.46
C ARG A 418 7.88 10.88 1.13
N GLY A 419 9.20 11.12 1.13
CA GLY A 419 9.95 11.45 -0.08
C GLY A 419 9.80 10.38 -1.18
N TRP A 420 9.89 9.09 -0.83
CA TRP A 420 9.69 8.02 -1.80
C TRP A 420 8.27 7.97 -2.38
N VAL A 421 7.25 8.23 -1.56
CA VAL A 421 5.85 8.27 -1.99
C VAL A 421 5.60 9.46 -2.92
N ASP A 422 6.12 10.63 -2.55
CA ASP A 422 5.95 11.86 -3.33
C ASP A 422 6.67 11.79 -4.68
N GLU A 423 7.90 11.27 -4.72
CA GLU A 423 8.65 11.04 -5.97
C GLU A 423 7.98 9.98 -6.86
N GLY A 424 7.33 8.98 -6.26
CA GLY A 424 6.81 7.79 -6.93
C GLY A 424 5.31 7.77 -7.18
N ARG A 425 4.56 8.84 -6.88
CA ARG A 425 3.09 8.81 -6.76
C ARG A 425 2.38 8.26 -8.00
N ASP A 426 2.73 8.74 -9.19
CA ASP A 426 2.12 8.28 -10.44
C ASP A 426 2.49 6.82 -10.76
N ARG A 427 3.72 6.42 -10.43
CA ARG A 427 4.18 5.03 -10.61
C ARG A 427 3.46 4.07 -9.66
N LEU A 428 3.28 4.45 -8.40
CA LEU A 428 2.53 3.67 -7.42
C LEU A 428 1.07 3.45 -7.88
N ARG A 429 0.41 4.51 -8.36
CA ARG A 429 -0.95 4.40 -8.93
C ARG A 429 -1.01 3.47 -10.14
N ALA A 430 -0.11 3.65 -11.09
CA ALA A 430 -0.04 2.78 -12.27
C ALA A 430 0.25 1.32 -11.89
N HIS A 431 1.09 1.10 -10.87
CA HIS A 431 1.41 -0.23 -10.37
C HIS A 431 0.18 -0.89 -9.77
N ARG A 432 -0.61 -0.18 -8.95
CA ARG A 432 -1.87 -0.70 -8.38
C ARG A 432 -2.84 -1.17 -9.47
N GLN A 433 -3.04 -0.33 -10.49
CA GLN A 433 -3.91 -0.68 -11.61
C GLN A 433 -3.38 -1.88 -12.40
N LEU A 434 -2.04 -1.99 -12.54
CA LEU A 434 -1.39 -3.13 -13.19
C LEU A 434 -1.60 -4.42 -12.38
N THR A 435 -1.39 -4.40 -11.07
CA THR A 435 -1.59 -5.55 -10.17
C THR A 435 -2.99 -6.13 -10.34
N GLN A 436 -4.01 -5.27 -10.26
CA GLN A 436 -5.40 -5.69 -10.40
C GLN A 436 -5.71 -6.22 -11.80
N ALA A 437 -5.22 -5.55 -12.85
CA ALA A 437 -5.45 -6.01 -14.22
C ALA A 437 -4.79 -7.37 -14.49
N ALA A 438 -3.61 -7.61 -13.91
CA ALA A 438 -2.91 -8.87 -14.03
C ALA A 438 -3.63 -10.00 -13.27
N ALA A 439 -4.16 -9.71 -12.07
CA ALA A 439 -4.99 -10.64 -11.31
C ALA A 439 -6.28 -11.03 -12.07
N LEU A 440 -7.05 -10.03 -12.54
CA LEU A 440 -8.26 -10.27 -13.34
C LEU A 440 -7.97 -11.08 -14.62
N TRP A 441 -6.85 -10.78 -15.29
CA TRP A 441 -6.41 -11.55 -16.46
C TRP A 441 -6.11 -13.00 -16.11
N ALA A 442 -5.45 -13.27 -14.98
CA ALA A 442 -5.18 -14.63 -14.51
C ALA A 442 -6.47 -15.40 -14.20
N GLU A 443 -7.41 -14.77 -13.49
CA GLU A 443 -8.71 -15.34 -13.12
C GLU A 443 -9.55 -15.70 -14.34
N HIS A 444 -9.52 -14.86 -15.38
CA HIS A 444 -10.28 -15.07 -16.63
C HIS A 444 -9.49 -15.89 -17.66
N ALA A 445 -8.75 -16.90 -17.21
CA ALA A 445 -8.00 -17.84 -18.05
C ALA A 445 -7.09 -17.15 -19.09
N ARG A 446 -6.49 -16.01 -18.71
CA ARG A 446 -5.59 -15.20 -19.54
C ARG A 446 -6.23 -14.64 -20.82
N ASP A 447 -7.50 -14.21 -20.76
CA ASP A 447 -8.21 -13.60 -21.90
C ASP A 447 -7.46 -12.40 -22.54
N ALA A 448 -7.34 -12.42 -23.87
CA ALA A 448 -6.72 -11.35 -24.64
C ALA A 448 -7.55 -10.05 -24.66
N GLY A 449 -8.83 -10.13 -24.30
CA GLY A 449 -9.72 -8.99 -24.06
C GLY A 449 -9.21 -8.04 -22.99
N ALA A 450 -8.70 -8.59 -21.89
CA ALA A 450 -8.26 -7.86 -20.69
C ALA A 450 -6.90 -7.16 -20.81
N LEU A 451 -6.07 -7.53 -21.81
CA LEU A 451 -4.72 -6.98 -21.98
C LEU A 451 -4.71 -5.47 -22.28
N TYR A 452 -3.67 -4.78 -21.80
CA TYR A 452 -3.49 -3.34 -22.04
C TYR A 452 -3.31 -3.01 -23.52
N ARG A 453 -3.80 -1.83 -23.91
CA ARG A 453 -3.78 -1.33 -25.30
C ARG A 453 -3.57 0.18 -25.33
N GLY A 454 -3.01 0.67 -26.44
CA GLY A 454 -2.87 2.10 -26.71
C GLY A 454 -2.15 2.84 -25.58
N ALA A 455 -2.66 4.00 -25.19
CA ALA A 455 -2.06 4.86 -24.18
C ALA A 455 -1.78 4.15 -22.85
N ARG A 456 -2.68 3.26 -22.40
CA ARG A 456 -2.53 2.54 -21.12
C ARG A 456 -1.33 1.58 -21.13
N LEU A 457 -1.04 0.96 -22.27
CA LEU A 457 0.17 0.13 -22.44
C LEU A 457 1.42 1.01 -22.50
N THR A 458 1.40 2.11 -23.27
CA THR A 458 2.55 3.02 -23.39
C THR A 458 2.95 3.63 -22.05
N VAL A 459 1.97 4.05 -21.24
CA VAL A 459 2.24 4.55 -19.88
C VAL A 459 2.88 3.47 -19.01
N ALA A 460 2.38 2.24 -19.05
CA ALA A 460 2.95 1.13 -18.28
C ALA A 460 4.37 0.77 -18.74
N GLU A 461 4.63 0.71 -20.05
CA GLU A 461 5.97 0.44 -20.59
C GLU A 461 6.99 1.52 -20.20
N ASN A 462 6.58 2.79 -20.14
CA ASN A 462 7.44 3.89 -19.72
C ASN A 462 7.74 3.87 -18.21
N LEU A 463 6.72 3.61 -17.38
CA LEU A 463 6.85 3.63 -15.92
C LEU A 463 7.57 2.39 -15.35
N PHE A 464 7.48 1.25 -16.05
CA PHE A 464 8.11 -0.02 -15.65
C PHE A 464 9.17 -0.48 -16.67
N ALA A 465 9.97 0.46 -17.14
CA ALA A 465 11.14 0.21 -17.99
C ALA A 465 12.23 -0.61 -17.24
N GLU A 466 13.36 -0.91 -17.89
CA GLU A 466 14.40 -1.83 -17.37
C GLU A 466 14.83 -1.57 -15.93
N GLU A 467 14.95 -0.30 -15.54
CA GLU A 467 15.36 0.13 -14.20
C GLU A 467 14.35 -0.21 -13.07
N HIS A 468 13.10 -0.52 -13.43
CA HIS A 468 12.02 -0.79 -12.47
C HIS A 468 11.33 -2.13 -12.71
N ARG A 469 11.90 -3.02 -13.54
CA ARG A 469 11.34 -4.37 -13.76
C ARG A 469 11.33 -5.21 -12.49
N ASP A 470 12.34 -5.05 -11.64
CA ASP A 470 12.45 -5.83 -10.41
C ASP A 470 11.34 -5.50 -9.39
N ASP A 471 10.64 -4.38 -9.57
CA ASP A 471 9.48 -4.02 -8.74
C ASP A 471 8.22 -4.81 -9.11
N LEU A 472 8.19 -5.47 -10.28
CA LEU A 472 7.03 -6.23 -10.76
C LEU A 472 7.03 -7.66 -10.23
N THR A 473 5.85 -8.16 -9.90
CA THR A 473 5.64 -9.59 -9.69
C THR A 473 5.72 -10.36 -11.02
N PRO A 474 6.00 -11.68 -11.00
CA PRO A 474 5.99 -12.50 -12.22
C PRO A 474 4.68 -12.41 -13.01
N LEU A 475 3.54 -12.33 -12.31
CA LEU A 475 2.24 -12.21 -12.94
C LEU A 475 2.06 -10.86 -13.65
N GLU A 476 2.47 -9.76 -13.02
CA GLU A 476 2.44 -8.43 -13.62
C GLU A 476 3.36 -8.33 -14.83
N HIS A 477 4.55 -8.92 -14.73
CA HIS A 477 5.50 -8.99 -15.83
C HIS A 477 4.95 -9.80 -17.01
N ASP A 478 4.38 -10.99 -16.76
CA ASP A 478 3.71 -11.81 -17.77
C ASP A 478 2.57 -11.05 -18.47
N PHE A 479 1.76 -10.32 -17.70
CA PHE A 479 0.67 -9.50 -18.23
C PHE A 479 1.17 -8.39 -19.16
N LEU A 480 2.24 -7.68 -18.78
CA LEU A 480 2.84 -6.64 -19.63
C LEU A 480 3.46 -7.23 -20.89
N LEU A 481 4.17 -8.35 -20.78
CA LEU A 481 4.73 -9.06 -21.93
C LEU A 481 3.65 -9.51 -22.91
N ALA A 482 2.55 -10.08 -22.41
CA ALA A 482 1.41 -10.48 -23.23
C ALA A 482 0.75 -9.27 -23.93
N SER A 483 0.60 -8.16 -23.19
CA SER A 483 0.05 -6.90 -23.71
C SER A 483 0.94 -6.32 -24.83
N ALA A 484 2.25 -6.26 -24.60
CA ALA A 484 3.24 -5.81 -25.59
C ALA A 484 3.30 -6.71 -26.82
N ALA A 485 3.29 -8.04 -26.65
CA ALA A 485 3.27 -8.99 -27.75
C ALA A 485 2.01 -8.82 -28.62
N ARG A 486 0.84 -8.62 -28.00
CA ARG A 486 -0.41 -8.32 -28.72
C ARG A 486 -0.32 -7.01 -29.49
N ALA A 487 0.20 -5.95 -28.87
CA ALA A 487 0.36 -4.65 -29.53
C ALA A 487 1.29 -4.75 -30.76
N ARG A 488 2.42 -5.46 -30.64
CA ARG A 488 3.34 -5.73 -31.75
C ARG A 488 2.71 -6.55 -32.87
N ARG A 489 1.88 -7.56 -32.55
CA ARG A 489 1.13 -8.32 -33.57
C ARG A 489 0.12 -7.43 -34.29
N ALA A 490 -0.63 -6.61 -33.55
CA ALA A 490 -1.60 -5.70 -34.12
C ALA A 490 -0.95 -4.62 -35.00
N SER A 491 0.21 -4.08 -34.61
CA SER A 491 0.94 -3.10 -35.42
C SER A 491 1.48 -3.72 -36.72
N ARG A 492 2.03 -4.94 -36.65
CA ARG A 492 2.47 -5.69 -37.85
C ARG A 492 1.31 -5.97 -38.81
N LEU A 493 0.15 -6.38 -38.30
CA LEU A 493 -1.04 -6.61 -39.14
C LEU A 493 -1.51 -5.32 -39.82
N ARG A 494 -1.58 -4.20 -39.08
CA ARG A 494 -1.93 -2.90 -39.67
C ARG A 494 -0.92 -2.44 -40.73
N ALA A 495 0.38 -2.60 -40.46
CA ALA A 495 1.43 -2.28 -41.42
C ALA A 495 1.34 -3.16 -42.68
N GLY A 496 1.04 -4.46 -42.52
CA GLY A 496 0.83 -5.38 -43.63
C GLY A 496 -0.39 -5.00 -44.48
N VAL A 497 -1.52 -4.64 -43.85
CA VAL A 497 -2.72 -4.16 -44.56
C VAL A 497 -2.44 -2.84 -45.28
N ALA A 498 -1.77 -1.89 -44.63
CA ALA A 498 -1.40 -0.62 -45.25
C ALA A 498 -0.45 -0.84 -46.44
N ALA A 499 0.53 -1.73 -46.33
CA ALA A 499 1.42 -2.11 -47.41
C ALA A 499 0.65 -2.78 -48.56
N ALA A 500 -0.27 -3.70 -48.27
CA ALA A 500 -1.11 -4.34 -49.28
C ALA A 500 -2.02 -3.33 -50.01
N LEU A 501 -2.62 -2.39 -49.28
CA LEU A 501 -3.41 -1.30 -49.87
C LEU A 501 -2.56 -0.36 -50.73
N ALA A 502 -1.34 -0.03 -50.30
CA ALA A 502 -0.40 0.76 -51.09
C ALA A 502 0.00 0.04 -52.39
N VAL A 503 0.27 -1.27 -52.33
CA VAL A 503 0.55 -2.09 -53.53
C VAL A 503 -0.66 -2.14 -54.46
N LEU A 504 -1.86 -2.37 -53.93
CA LEU A 504 -3.11 -2.35 -54.71
C LEU A 504 -3.33 -1.00 -55.40
N LEU A 505 -3.06 0.11 -54.70
CA LEU A 505 -3.15 1.45 -55.26
C LEU A 505 -2.15 1.65 -56.41
N VAL A 506 -0.89 1.22 -56.24
CA VAL A 506 0.12 1.29 -57.30
C VAL A 506 -0.29 0.46 -58.52
N VAL A 507 -0.79 -0.75 -58.33
CA VAL A 507 -1.28 -1.62 -59.41
C VAL A 507 -2.46 -0.96 -60.14
N ALA A 508 -3.42 -0.37 -59.41
CA ALA A 508 -4.56 0.33 -60.01
C ALA A 508 -4.13 1.56 -60.83
N VAL A 509 -3.14 2.33 -60.35
CA VAL A 509 -2.58 3.48 -61.08
C VAL A 509 -1.87 3.02 -62.35
N VAL A 510 -1.04 1.97 -62.29
CA VAL A 510 -0.33 1.42 -63.46
C VAL A 510 -1.32 0.89 -64.50
N ALA A 511 -2.33 0.13 -64.08
CA ALA A 511 -3.38 -0.37 -64.96
C ALA A 511 -4.17 0.79 -65.61
N SER A 512 -4.46 1.86 -64.87
CA SER A 512 -5.12 3.05 -65.38
C SER A 512 -4.25 3.77 -66.44
N ILE A 513 -2.95 3.93 -66.20
CA ILE A 513 -2.01 4.52 -67.16
C ILE A 513 -1.94 3.67 -68.44
N ASP A 514 -1.85 2.35 -68.32
CA ASP A 514 -1.79 1.45 -69.48
C ASP A 514 -3.09 1.49 -70.30
N ALA A 515 -4.26 1.50 -69.63
CA ALA A 515 -5.54 1.65 -70.29
C ALA A 515 -5.65 2.97 -71.08
N VAL A 516 -5.16 4.08 -70.53
CA VAL A 516 -5.11 5.38 -71.23
C VAL A 516 -4.16 5.33 -72.44
N ARG A 517 -2.99 4.69 -72.32
CA ARG A 517 -2.05 4.49 -73.44
C ARG A 517 -2.65 3.63 -74.55
N GLN A 518 -3.35 2.55 -74.21
CA GLN A 518 -4.05 1.70 -75.17
C GLN A 518 -5.20 2.44 -75.88
N ALA A 519 -5.95 3.29 -75.16
CA ALA A 519 -6.98 4.13 -75.76
C ALA A 519 -6.37 5.16 -76.74
N ALA A 520 -5.24 5.76 -76.39
CA ALA A 520 -4.52 6.69 -77.26
C ALA A 520 -3.96 6.00 -78.52
N SER A 521 -3.44 4.77 -78.41
CA SER A 521 -2.92 4.01 -79.56
C SER A 521 -4.03 3.52 -80.50
N ARG A 522 -5.19 3.10 -79.96
CA ARG A 522 -6.40 2.78 -80.76
C ARG A 522 -6.95 3.99 -81.50
N SER A 523 -6.84 5.18 -80.91
CA SER A 523 -7.22 6.46 -81.56
C SER A 523 -6.28 6.83 -82.71
N GLY A 524 -5.00 6.47 -82.62
CA GLY A 524 -4.02 6.63 -83.71
C GLY A 524 -4.27 5.71 -84.93
N ALA A 525 -4.87 4.54 -84.72
CA ALA A 525 -5.25 3.62 -85.80
C ALA A 525 -6.48 4.10 -86.59
N TRP A 526 -7.42 4.79 -85.95
CA TRP A 526 -8.59 5.39 -86.61
C TRP A 526 -8.24 6.54 -87.57
N ARG A 527 -7.12 7.26 -87.36
CA ARG A 527 -6.66 8.31 -88.28
C ARG A 527 -5.99 7.82 -89.56
N ARG A 528 -5.57 6.55 -89.64
CA ARG A 528 -4.91 5.98 -90.85
C ARG A 528 -5.84 5.22 -91.79
N ARG A 529 -7.11 5.04 -91.44
CA ARG A 529 -8.15 4.45 -92.31
C ARG A 529 -9.23 5.48 -92.65
N ARG A 530 -8.88 6.50 -93.44
CA ARG A 530 -9.85 7.18 -94.30
C ARG A 530 -9.41 7.00 -95.76
N PRO A 531 -10.19 6.29 -96.60
CA PRO A 531 -10.04 6.36 -98.04
C PRO A 531 -10.30 7.79 -98.52
N GLY A 532 -9.64 8.17 -99.61
CA GLY A 532 -9.73 9.50 -100.23
C GLY A 532 -11.04 9.73 -100.99
N TRP A 533 -11.73 10.77 -100.56
CA TRP A 533 -12.93 11.43 -101.11
C TRP A 533 -13.03 12.62 -100.14
N TRP A 534 -12.73 13.86 -100.50
CA TRP A 534 -13.32 14.69 -101.54
C TRP A 534 -12.31 15.80 -101.90
N ARG A 535 -11.89 15.87 -103.17
CA ARG A 535 -11.46 17.13 -103.80
C ARG A 535 -12.67 17.66 -104.58
N SER A 536 -12.72 18.99 -104.72
CA SER A 536 -13.61 19.81 -105.55
C SER A 536 -15.00 20.17 -104.96
N VAL A 537 -15.13 21.42 -104.47
CA VAL A 537 -16.20 22.42 -104.73
C VAL A 537 -15.67 23.80 -104.21
N PRO A 538 -15.90 24.95 -104.91
CA PRO A 538 -15.09 26.19 -104.81
C PRO A 538 -15.53 27.16 -103.68
N PRO A 539 -14.77 28.23 -103.36
CA PRO A 539 -15.01 29.03 -102.15
C PRO A 539 -16.19 30.00 -102.33
N PRO A 540 -17.07 30.16 -101.33
CA PRO A 540 -18.00 31.27 -101.31
C PRO A 540 -17.33 32.55 -100.79
N ARG A 541 -17.67 33.65 -101.46
CA ARG A 541 -17.18 35.00 -101.26
C ARG A 541 -17.55 35.55 -99.88
N VAL A 542 -16.60 36.27 -99.30
CA VAL A 542 -16.76 37.13 -98.13
C VAL A 542 -17.82 38.19 -98.40
N ARG A 543 -18.76 38.36 -97.46
CA ARG A 543 -19.54 39.59 -97.30
C ARG A 543 -19.55 40.04 -95.83
N PRO A 544 -19.58 41.36 -95.57
CA PRO A 544 -19.18 41.94 -94.29
C PRO A 544 -20.33 41.97 -93.28
N ILE A 545 -19.91 42.06 -92.01
CA ILE A 545 -20.71 42.24 -90.79
C ILE A 545 -21.61 43.48 -90.92
N PRO A 546 -22.92 43.40 -90.62
CA PRO A 546 -23.73 44.56 -90.31
C PRO A 546 -23.65 44.87 -88.81
N SER A 547 -23.51 46.15 -88.51
CA SER A 547 -23.63 46.79 -87.20
C SER A 547 -24.97 46.50 -86.50
N TRP A 548 -24.91 46.44 -85.17
CA TRP A 548 -26.03 46.43 -84.23
C TRP A 548 -26.99 47.61 -84.43
N PRO A 549 -28.23 47.51 -83.94
CA PRO A 549 -28.57 48.37 -82.81
C PRO A 549 -29.46 47.74 -81.71
N ASP A 550 -29.24 48.30 -80.53
CA ASP A 550 -30.00 48.41 -79.28
C ASP A 550 -31.45 47.89 -79.19
N GLY A 551 -31.72 47.30 -78.02
CA GLY A 551 -33.04 46.93 -77.51
C GLY A 551 -32.94 46.04 -76.27
#